data_AF-A0A8J5T5U4-F1
#
_entry.id   AF-A0A8J5T5U4-F1
#
_cell.length_a   1.000
_cell.length_b   1.000
_cell.length_c   1.000
_cell.angle_alpha   90.00
_cell.angle_beta   90.00
_cell.angle_gamma   90.00
#
_symmetry.space_group_name_H-M   'P 1'
#
loop_
_entity.id
_entity.type
_entity.pdbx_description
1 polymer ?
#
loop_
_entity_poly.entity_id
_entity_poly.type
_entity_poly.pdbx_seq_one_letter_code
_entity_poly.pdbx_strand_id
1 'polypeptide(L)'
;MAQFWYNTCYHSSLQCSPYKVLFGVDPHYSFLPPMVDISDQDASSELGVDQLLADHHNFSLMLRHQLHRAQNKMKQSADKHRSFRSFEVADKVFLKLQPYAQSSRVNRPYPKLAFKYFCMYKILAKFSSAAYKLELPASASIHPVFHISQLKQFVPSHTPVFSQLPVKVEWMSLIFGQLRCWTIVWLKRVMVLWFNSL
;
A
#
# COMPACT_ATOMS: atom_id res chain seq x y z
N MET A 1 17.93 17.39 -26.25
CA MET A 1 19.05 16.81 -25.47
C MET A 1 18.61 15.82 -24.39
N ALA A 2 17.53 16.06 -23.63
CA ALA A 2 17.08 15.12 -22.58
C ALA A 2 16.70 13.70 -23.06
N GLN A 3 16.05 13.59 -24.22
CA GLN A 3 15.66 12.28 -24.79
C GLN A 3 16.86 11.39 -25.14
N PHE A 4 17.87 11.96 -25.81
CA PHE A 4 19.11 11.24 -26.13
C PHE A 4 19.76 10.74 -24.85
N TRP A 5 19.84 11.60 -23.82
CA TRP A 5 20.49 11.22 -22.58
C TRP A 5 19.75 10.09 -21.84
N TYR A 6 18.42 10.15 -21.81
CA TYR A 6 17.60 9.10 -21.21
C TYR A 6 17.78 7.74 -21.91
N ASN A 7 17.89 7.74 -23.25
CA ASN A 7 17.99 6.51 -24.03
C ASN A 7 19.40 5.88 -23.99
N THR A 8 20.45 6.68 -23.81
CA THR A 8 21.85 6.19 -23.83
C THR A 8 22.46 6.00 -22.44
N CYS A 9 21.83 6.53 -21.39
CA CYS A 9 22.22 6.28 -20.01
C CYS A 9 21.81 4.87 -19.53
N TYR A 10 22.56 4.37 -18.55
CA TYR A 10 22.27 3.11 -17.87
C TYR A 10 20.97 3.16 -17.07
N HIS A 11 20.09 2.18 -17.26
CA HIS A 11 18.85 2.05 -16.48
C HIS A 11 18.91 0.87 -15.51
N SER A 12 18.79 1.13 -14.21
CA SER A 12 18.92 0.11 -13.16
C SER A 12 17.89 -1.03 -13.24
N SER A 13 16.70 -0.80 -13.80
CA SER A 13 15.71 -1.88 -14.00
C SER A 13 16.05 -2.81 -15.17
N LEU A 14 16.77 -2.31 -16.19
CA LEU A 14 17.16 -3.04 -17.40
C LEU A 14 18.62 -3.50 -17.36
N GLN A 15 19.41 -3.04 -16.38
CA GLN A 15 20.85 -3.28 -16.27
C GLN A 15 21.65 -2.96 -17.55
N CYS A 16 21.10 -2.10 -18.42
CA CYS A 16 21.69 -1.62 -19.66
C CYS A 16 20.95 -0.35 -20.11
N SER A 17 21.34 0.22 -21.25
CA SER A 17 20.68 1.40 -21.81
C SER A 17 19.42 1.01 -22.61
N PRO A 18 18.34 1.82 -22.58
CA PRO A 18 17.17 1.61 -23.44
C PRO A 18 17.52 1.49 -24.93
N TYR A 19 18.55 2.21 -25.38
CA TYR A 19 19.09 2.09 -26.74
C TYR A 19 19.59 0.67 -27.04
N LYS A 20 20.41 0.10 -26.15
CA LYS A 20 20.90 -1.28 -26.30
C LYS A 20 19.78 -2.30 -26.32
N VAL A 21 18.74 -2.08 -25.52
CA VAL A 21 17.54 -2.94 -25.51
C VAL A 21 16.82 -2.94 -26.85
N LEU A 22 16.70 -1.78 -27.49
CA LEU A 22 15.96 -1.64 -28.74
C LEU A 22 16.76 -2.13 -29.95
N PHE A 23 18.06 -1.83 -29.99
CA PHE A 23 18.90 -2.05 -31.17
C PHE A 23 19.88 -3.22 -31.03
N GLY A 24 20.02 -3.81 -29.83
CA GLY A 24 21.01 -4.86 -29.55
C GLY A 24 22.47 -4.37 -29.52
N VAL A 25 22.71 -3.09 -29.84
CA VAL A 25 24.05 -2.49 -29.96
C VAL A 25 24.22 -1.40 -28.91
N ASP A 26 25.42 -1.28 -28.34
CA ASP A 26 25.73 -0.21 -27.40
C ASP A 26 25.66 1.18 -28.06
N PRO A 27 25.15 2.20 -27.36
CA PRO A 27 25.03 3.54 -27.92
C PRO A 27 26.40 4.13 -28.24
N HIS A 28 26.57 4.62 -29.46
CA HIS A 28 27.79 5.30 -29.87
C HIS A 28 27.82 6.70 -29.25
N TYR A 29 28.74 6.95 -28.32
CA TYR A 29 28.89 8.25 -27.66
C TYR A 29 29.69 9.26 -28.50
N SER A 30 30.35 8.81 -29.58
CA SER A 30 31.18 9.67 -30.43
C SER A 30 30.39 10.21 -31.63
N PHE A 31 30.57 11.49 -31.93
CA PHE A 31 30.03 12.19 -33.11
C PHE A 31 30.72 11.80 -34.45
N LEU A 32 31.60 10.81 -34.43
CA LEU A 32 32.31 10.30 -35.61
C LEU A 32 31.88 8.86 -35.86
N PRO A 33 31.73 8.40 -37.13
CA PRO A 33 31.49 6.99 -37.41
C PRO A 33 32.64 6.14 -36.84
N PRO A 34 32.39 4.90 -36.41
CA PRO A 34 33.46 3.97 -36.11
C PRO A 34 34.33 3.82 -37.35
N MET A 35 35.64 4.04 -37.23
CA MET A 35 36.56 3.48 -38.21
C MET A 35 36.47 1.98 -38.03
N VAL A 36 35.68 1.34 -38.89
CA VAL A 36 35.67 -0.11 -39.01
C VAL A 36 37.08 -0.48 -39.45
N ASP A 37 37.84 -1.13 -38.57
CA ASP A 37 38.99 -1.90 -39.01
C ASP A 37 38.43 -3.02 -39.89
N ILE A 38 38.53 -2.82 -41.20
CA ILE A 38 38.27 -3.81 -42.23
C ILE A 38 39.45 -4.78 -42.16
N SER A 39 39.49 -5.63 -41.13
CA SER A 39 40.53 -6.66 -41.03
C SER A 39 40.02 -8.06 -40.74
N ASP A 40 38.70 -8.28 -40.59
CA ASP A 40 38.15 -9.64 -40.40
C ASP A 40 36.88 -9.86 -41.24
N GLN A 41 36.91 -9.47 -42.52
CA GLN A 41 36.15 -10.20 -43.54
C GLN A 41 37.06 -11.32 -43.98
N ASP A 42 36.89 -12.53 -43.40
CA ASP A 42 37.23 -13.83 -44.01
C ASP A 42 37.34 -14.93 -42.94
N ALA A 43 36.22 -15.32 -42.30
CA ALA A 43 35.99 -16.69 -41.83
C ALA A 43 34.56 -16.88 -41.25
N SER A 44 33.74 -17.69 -41.91
CA SER A 44 32.56 -18.41 -41.35
C SER A 44 31.21 -17.67 -41.30
N SER A 45 30.58 -17.50 -42.46
CA SER A 45 29.26 -16.83 -42.64
C SER A 45 28.02 -17.60 -42.14
N GLU A 46 28.15 -18.78 -41.53
CA GLU A 46 27.02 -19.52 -40.94
C GLU A 46 27.15 -19.67 -39.41
N LEU A 47 28.32 -20.06 -38.91
CA LEU A 47 28.57 -20.23 -37.47
C LEU A 47 28.44 -18.91 -36.67
N GLY A 48 28.78 -17.77 -37.28
CA GLY A 48 28.66 -16.46 -36.63
C GLY A 48 27.21 -15.96 -36.51
N VAL A 49 26.34 -16.35 -37.45
CA VAL A 49 24.92 -15.95 -37.44
C VAL A 49 24.16 -16.71 -36.36
N ASP A 50 24.42 -18.01 -36.24
CA ASP A 50 23.79 -18.85 -35.20
C ASP A 50 24.20 -18.41 -33.79
N GLN A 51 25.47 -18.02 -33.59
CA GLN A 51 25.95 -17.46 -32.33
C GLN A 51 25.26 -16.13 -31.99
N LEU A 52 25.14 -15.22 -32.98
CA LEU A 52 24.45 -13.95 -32.78
C LEU A 52 22.97 -14.13 -32.42
N LEU A 53 22.28 -15.06 -33.09
CA LEU A 53 20.88 -15.38 -32.78
C LEU A 53 20.73 -15.97 -31.38
N ALA A 54 21.63 -16.86 -30.97
CA ALA A 54 21.66 -17.41 -29.62
C ALA A 54 21.89 -16.32 -28.56
N ASP A 55 22.84 -15.41 -28.80
CA ASP A 55 23.13 -14.28 -27.91
C ASP A 55 21.93 -13.33 -27.79
N HIS A 56 21.28 -13.00 -28.91
CA HIS A 56 20.09 -12.15 -28.90
C HIS A 56 18.91 -12.82 -28.17
N HIS A 57 18.76 -14.13 -28.32
CA HIS A 57 17.76 -14.90 -27.58
C HIS A 57 18.03 -14.86 -26.08
N ASN A 58 19.27 -15.14 -25.66
CA ASN A 58 19.69 -15.08 -24.27
C ASN A 58 19.51 -13.68 -23.67
N PHE A 59 19.87 -12.64 -24.41
CA PHE A 59 19.68 -11.25 -24.01
C PHE A 59 18.20 -10.90 -23.82
N SER A 60 17.33 -11.33 -24.74
CA SER A 60 15.88 -11.13 -24.64
C SER A 60 15.27 -11.84 -23.43
N LEU A 61 15.75 -13.05 -23.11
CA LEU A 61 15.31 -13.79 -21.91
C LEU A 61 15.76 -13.08 -20.62
N MET A 62 17.02 -12.64 -20.56
CA MET A 62 17.54 -11.86 -19.43
C MET A 62 16.71 -10.59 -19.21
N LEU A 63 16.39 -9.87 -20.29
CA LEU A 63 15.61 -8.64 -20.24
C LEU A 63 14.20 -8.87 -19.69
N ARG A 64 13.51 -9.91 -20.16
CA ARG A 64 12.19 -10.30 -19.63
C ARG A 64 12.25 -10.57 -18.13
N HIS A 65 13.27 -11.30 -17.68
CA HIS A 65 13.46 -11.61 -16.27
C HIS A 65 13.69 -10.34 -15.43
N GLN A 66 14.53 -9.42 -15.91
CA GLN A 66 14.81 -8.15 -15.24
C GLN A 66 13.58 -7.25 -15.15
N LEU A 67 12.82 -7.14 -16.25
CA LEU A 67 11.55 -6.41 -16.28
C LEU A 67 10.55 -6.99 -15.29
N HIS A 68 10.42 -8.31 -15.25
CA HIS A 68 9.55 -8.98 -14.29
C HIS A 68 9.98 -8.72 -12.84
N ARG A 69 11.28 -8.75 -12.54
CA ARG A 69 11.82 -8.39 -11.23
C ARG A 69 11.52 -6.94 -10.86
N ALA A 70 11.68 -6.01 -11.79
CA ALA A 70 11.40 -4.59 -11.58
C ALA A 70 9.91 -4.37 -11.29
N GLN A 71 9.02 -4.98 -12.07
CA GLN A 71 7.57 -4.96 -11.86
C GLN A 71 7.20 -5.53 -10.47
N ASN A 72 7.81 -6.65 -10.07
CA ASN A 72 7.58 -7.24 -8.75
C ASN A 72 8.03 -6.33 -7.61
N LYS A 73 9.20 -5.67 -7.74
CA LYS A 73 9.67 -4.69 -6.76
C LYS A 73 8.72 -3.49 -6.66
N MET A 74 8.24 -2.98 -7.79
CA MET A 74 7.25 -1.89 -7.82
C MET A 74 5.95 -2.31 -7.16
N LYS A 75 5.45 -3.53 -7.44
CA LYS A 75 4.27 -4.10 -6.83
C LYS A 75 4.42 -4.22 -5.31
N GLN A 76 5.51 -4.83 -4.84
CA GLN A 76 5.79 -4.97 -3.40
C GLN A 76 5.86 -3.61 -2.68
N SER A 77 6.52 -2.62 -3.29
CA SER A 77 6.61 -1.27 -2.74
C SER A 77 5.25 -0.57 -2.67
N ALA A 78 4.44 -0.69 -3.73
CA ALA A 78 3.09 -0.13 -3.79
C ALA A 78 2.14 -0.81 -2.78
N ASP A 79 2.21 -2.13 -2.66
CA ASP A 79 1.32 -2.92 -1.79
C ASP A 79 1.69 -2.78 -0.31
N LYS A 80 2.94 -2.47 0.04
CA LYS A 80 3.40 -2.27 1.44
C LYS A 80 2.55 -1.29 2.25
N HIS A 81 2.01 -0.25 1.61
CA HIS A 81 1.22 0.79 2.28
C HIS A 81 -0.27 0.73 1.95
N ARG A 82 -0.72 -0.27 1.17
CA ARG A 82 -2.13 -0.44 0.85
C ARG A 82 -2.83 -1.14 2.00
N SER A 83 -3.95 -0.56 2.45
CA SER A 83 -4.88 -1.24 3.34
C SER A 83 -5.96 -1.90 2.50
N PHE A 84 -6.07 -3.22 2.57
CA PHE A 84 -7.19 -3.95 1.98
C PHE A 84 -8.46 -3.57 2.73
N ARG A 85 -9.43 -3.01 2.01
CA ARG A 85 -10.75 -2.67 2.53
C ARG A 85 -11.75 -3.42 1.65
N SER A 86 -12.84 -3.87 2.22
CA SER A 86 -13.96 -4.44 1.49
C SER A 86 -15.22 -4.00 2.20
N PHE A 87 -16.25 -3.69 1.40
CA PHE A 87 -17.55 -3.32 1.92
C PHE A 87 -18.60 -4.20 1.26
N GLU A 88 -19.68 -4.46 1.98
CA GLU A 88 -20.80 -5.22 1.47
C GLU A 88 -21.96 -4.30 1.09
N VAL A 89 -22.90 -4.84 0.31
CA VAL A 89 -24.10 -4.10 -0.08
C VAL A 89 -24.93 -3.84 1.19
N ALA A 90 -25.54 -2.65 1.28
CA ALA A 90 -26.24 -2.10 2.44
C ALA A 90 -25.37 -1.57 3.61
N ASP A 91 -24.04 -1.72 3.55
CA ASP A 91 -23.15 -1.08 4.53
C ASP A 91 -23.24 0.45 4.44
N LYS A 92 -23.06 1.10 5.60
CA LYS A 92 -22.95 2.55 5.70
C LYS A 92 -21.49 2.97 5.62
N VAL A 93 -21.18 3.91 4.74
CA VAL A 93 -19.83 4.44 4.53
C VAL A 93 -19.81 5.95 4.48
N PHE A 94 -18.70 6.53 4.89
CA PHE A 94 -18.41 7.94 4.69
C PHE A 94 -17.69 8.16 3.36
N LEU A 95 -18.11 9.20 2.63
CA LEU A 95 -17.50 9.57 1.36
C LEU A 95 -16.50 10.72 1.52
N LYS A 96 -15.28 10.54 1.04
CA LYS A 96 -14.25 11.58 0.95
C LYS A 96 -14.42 12.35 -0.34
N LEU A 97 -14.76 13.63 -0.23
CA LEU A 97 -14.89 14.54 -1.36
C LEU A 97 -13.72 15.53 -1.36
N GLN A 98 -13.13 15.79 -2.53
CA GLN A 98 -12.10 16.83 -2.68
C GLN A 98 -12.76 18.20 -2.81
N PRO A 99 -12.52 19.16 -1.90
CA PRO A 99 -13.16 20.47 -1.95
C PRO A 99 -12.77 21.29 -3.18
N TYR A 100 -11.51 21.18 -3.64
CA TYR A 100 -10.95 22.08 -4.67
C TYR A 100 -11.30 21.70 -6.11
N ALA A 101 -11.82 20.50 -6.36
CA ALA A 101 -12.21 20.04 -7.69
C ALA A 101 -13.71 20.18 -7.97
N GLN A 102 -14.51 20.57 -6.97
CA GLN A 102 -15.96 20.41 -7.02
C GLN A 102 -16.69 21.69 -6.60
N SER A 103 -17.06 22.49 -7.60
CA SER A 103 -17.80 23.76 -7.47
C SER A 103 -19.22 23.58 -6.93
N SER A 104 -19.80 22.39 -7.05
CA SER A 104 -21.18 22.07 -6.63
C SER A 104 -21.37 21.95 -5.10
N ARG A 105 -20.40 22.43 -4.29
CA ARG A 105 -20.36 22.21 -2.84
C ARG A 105 -20.52 23.53 -2.10
N VAL A 106 -21.07 23.41 -0.89
CA VAL A 106 -21.19 24.52 0.07
C VAL A 106 -19.85 25.25 0.16
N ASN A 107 -19.81 26.49 -0.36
CA ASN A 107 -18.67 27.37 -0.24
C ASN A 107 -18.49 27.71 1.24
N ARG A 108 -17.56 27.02 1.91
CA ARG A 108 -17.26 27.27 3.33
C ARG A 108 -16.13 28.29 3.42
N PRO A 109 -16.22 29.26 4.33
CA PRO A 109 -15.22 30.32 4.47
C PRO A 109 -13.80 29.79 4.80
N TYR A 110 -13.70 28.64 5.47
CA TYR A 110 -12.43 28.01 5.84
C TYR A 110 -12.34 26.54 5.35
N PRO A 111 -11.96 26.29 4.09
CA PRO A 111 -11.91 24.92 3.54
C PRO A 111 -10.88 24.02 4.25
N LYS A 112 -9.83 24.61 4.85
CA LYS A 112 -8.75 23.87 5.54
C LYS A 112 -9.21 23.17 6.83
N LEU A 113 -10.23 23.73 7.51
CA LEU A 113 -10.79 23.18 8.75
C LEU A 113 -12.09 22.38 8.51
N ALA A 114 -12.53 22.25 7.26
CA ALA A 114 -13.73 21.48 6.95
C ALA A 114 -13.47 19.98 7.12
N PHE A 115 -14.50 19.25 7.56
CA PHE A 115 -14.45 17.80 7.60
C PHE A 115 -14.14 17.23 6.22
N LYS A 116 -13.22 16.26 6.18
CA LYS A 116 -12.78 15.60 4.94
C LYS A 116 -13.77 14.57 4.40
N TYR A 117 -14.54 13.98 5.31
CA TYR A 117 -15.50 12.91 5.04
C TYR A 117 -16.91 13.44 5.25
N PHE A 118 -17.83 13.11 4.35
CA PHE A 118 -19.17 13.67 4.29
C PHE A 118 -20.20 12.56 4.36
N CYS A 119 -21.15 12.73 5.30
CA CYS A 119 -22.37 11.95 5.50
C CYS A 119 -22.22 10.43 5.45
N MET A 120 -23.24 9.74 5.93
CA MET A 120 -23.29 8.29 5.89
C MET A 120 -24.14 7.89 4.69
N TYR A 121 -23.51 7.40 3.64
CA TYR A 121 -24.20 6.89 2.46
C TYR A 121 -24.26 5.37 2.51
N LYS A 122 -25.36 4.79 2.04
CA LYS A 122 -25.49 3.35 1.89
C LYS A 122 -24.89 2.90 0.57
N ILE A 123 -24.27 1.73 0.57
CA ILE A 123 -23.81 1.08 -0.65
C ILE A 123 -25.00 0.35 -1.30
N LEU A 124 -25.32 0.72 -2.54
CA LEU A 124 -26.40 0.09 -3.32
C LEU A 124 -25.90 -1.12 -4.11
N ALA A 125 -24.69 -1.03 -4.66
CA ALA A 125 -24.13 -2.08 -5.49
C ALA A 125 -22.60 -2.05 -5.47
N LYS A 126 -21.99 -3.20 -5.68
CA LYS A 126 -20.55 -3.41 -5.85
C LYS A 126 -20.29 -3.86 -7.28
N PHE A 127 -19.63 -3.02 -8.07
CA PHE A 127 -19.31 -3.35 -9.47
C PHE A 127 -17.98 -4.10 -9.59
N SER A 128 -17.02 -3.79 -8.72
CA SER A 128 -15.72 -4.45 -8.66
C SER A 128 -15.16 -4.42 -7.24
N SER A 129 -14.03 -5.06 -7.01
CA SER A 129 -13.31 -4.99 -5.72
C SER A 129 -13.03 -3.54 -5.28
N ALA A 130 -12.90 -2.62 -6.24
CA ALA A 130 -12.49 -1.25 -6.01
C ALA A 130 -13.59 -0.20 -6.27
N ALA A 131 -14.72 -0.54 -6.92
CA ALA A 131 -15.74 0.43 -7.32
C ALA A 131 -17.13 0.10 -6.75
N TYR A 132 -17.71 1.09 -6.05
CA TYR A 132 -18.97 0.95 -5.32
C TYR A 132 -19.94 2.07 -5.71
N LYS A 133 -21.22 1.73 -5.85
CA LYS A 133 -22.31 2.67 -6.05
C LYS A 133 -22.91 3.07 -4.71
N LEU A 134 -22.97 4.37 -4.46
CA LEU A 134 -23.59 4.94 -3.25
C LEU A 134 -24.99 5.46 -3.52
N GLU A 135 -25.82 5.42 -2.49
CA GLU A 135 -27.11 6.10 -2.44
C GLU A 135 -26.90 7.59 -2.16
N LEU A 136 -26.60 8.36 -3.21
CA LEU A 136 -26.52 9.82 -3.13
C LEU A 136 -27.91 10.45 -3.29
N PRO A 137 -28.17 11.62 -2.67
CA PRO A 137 -29.39 12.37 -2.93
C PRO A 137 -29.45 12.81 -4.40
N ALA A 138 -30.65 12.80 -4.99
CA ALA A 138 -30.86 13.17 -6.40
C ALA A 138 -30.43 14.61 -6.74
N SER A 139 -30.33 15.49 -5.74
CA SER A 139 -29.81 16.86 -5.88
C SER A 139 -28.29 16.95 -6.02
N ALA A 140 -27.55 15.85 -5.79
CA ALA A 140 -26.11 15.84 -5.93
C ALA A 140 -25.69 15.73 -7.40
N SER A 141 -25.01 16.76 -7.93
CA SER A 141 -24.43 16.78 -9.28
C SER A 141 -23.13 15.95 -9.39
N ILE A 142 -23.03 14.83 -8.67
CA ILE A 142 -21.82 13.98 -8.60
C ILE A 142 -22.18 12.59 -9.06
N HIS A 143 -21.28 11.93 -9.80
CA HIS A 143 -21.45 10.53 -10.15
C HIS A 143 -21.53 9.65 -8.88
N PRO A 144 -22.50 8.73 -8.78
CA PRO A 144 -22.72 7.92 -7.57
C PRO A 144 -21.71 6.78 -7.40
N VAL A 145 -20.79 6.59 -8.34
CA VAL A 145 -19.81 5.50 -8.34
C VAL A 145 -18.45 6.02 -7.89
N PHE A 146 -17.91 5.44 -6.83
CA PHE A 146 -16.65 5.87 -6.22
C PHE A 146 -15.67 4.73 -6.04
N HIS A 147 -14.39 5.08 -6.09
CA HIS A 147 -13.30 4.16 -5.77
C HIS A 147 -13.19 3.94 -4.26
N ILE A 148 -12.85 2.73 -3.82
CA ILE A 148 -12.81 2.30 -2.42
C ILE A 148 -11.90 3.16 -1.53
N SER A 149 -10.85 3.75 -2.10
CA SER A 149 -9.93 4.66 -1.38
C SER A 149 -10.60 5.97 -0.93
N GLN A 150 -11.73 6.32 -1.52
CA GLN A 150 -12.54 7.49 -1.13
C GLN A 150 -13.58 7.13 -0.07
N LEU A 151 -13.72 5.85 0.28
CA LEU A 151 -14.70 5.39 1.25
C LEU A 151 -14.03 5.06 2.59
N LYS A 152 -14.76 5.32 3.67
CA LYS A 152 -14.38 4.91 5.03
C LYS A 152 -15.57 4.24 5.69
N GLN A 153 -15.35 3.08 6.30
CA GLN A 153 -16.40 2.36 7.01
C GLN A 153 -17.01 3.24 8.10
N PHE A 154 -18.34 3.21 8.22
CA PHE A 154 -19.00 3.71 9.41
C PHE A 154 -18.92 2.67 10.52
N VAL A 155 -18.33 3.03 11.66
CA VAL A 155 -18.34 2.20 12.87
C VAL A 155 -19.29 2.87 13.86
N PRO A 156 -20.39 2.22 14.28
CA PRO A 156 -21.24 2.76 15.33
C PRO A 156 -20.42 2.90 16.61
N SER A 157 -20.42 4.10 17.20
CA SER A 157 -19.74 4.34 18.46
C SER A 157 -20.50 3.61 19.58
N HIS A 158 -20.05 2.42 19.94
CA HIS A 158 -20.43 1.76 21.19
C HIS A 158 -19.65 2.33 22.38
N THR A 159 -19.28 3.61 22.35
CA THR A 159 -18.72 4.27 23.52
C THR A 159 -19.87 4.39 24.52
N PRO A 160 -19.87 3.67 25.66
CA PRO A 160 -20.78 4.01 26.73
C PRO A 160 -20.47 5.46 27.09
N VAL A 161 -21.38 6.36 26.74
CA VAL A 161 -21.32 7.72 27.26
C VAL A 161 -21.61 7.55 28.74
N PHE A 162 -20.54 7.47 29.55
CA PHE A 162 -20.67 7.48 31.00
C PHE A 162 -21.28 8.85 31.34
N SER A 163 -22.58 8.84 31.66
CA SER A 163 -23.33 10.03 32.07
C SER A 163 -22.90 10.54 33.44
N GLN A 164 -22.14 9.71 34.17
CA GLN A 164 -21.67 9.98 35.51
C GLN A 164 -20.14 10.01 35.49
N LEU A 165 -19.57 11.07 36.07
CA LEU A 165 -18.13 11.14 36.33
C LEU A 165 -17.74 9.94 37.20
N PRO A 166 -16.60 9.28 36.94
CA PRO A 166 -16.12 8.21 37.80
C PRO A 166 -16.02 8.74 39.23
N VAL A 167 -16.84 8.20 40.13
CA VAL A 167 -16.83 8.57 41.54
C VAL A 167 -15.42 8.30 42.06
N LYS A 168 -14.84 9.29 42.74
CA LYS A 168 -13.53 9.17 43.36
C LYS A 168 -13.61 8.01 44.37
N VAL A 169 -13.05 6.87 44.01
CA VAL A 169 -12.94 5.75 44.96
C VAL A 169 -11.97 6.21 46.03
N GLU A 170 -12.49 6.56 47.20
CA GLU A 170 -11.65 6.76 48.39
C GLU A 170 -11.03 5.40 48.74
N TRP A 171 -9.76 5.23 48.38
CA TRP A 171 -8.96 4.06 48.71
C TRP A 171 -8.91 3.74 50.21
N MET A 172 -9.37 4.67 51.07
CA MET A 172 -9.47 4.49 52.51
C MET A 172 -10.58 3.53 52.96
N SER A 173 -11.61 3.24 52.16
CA SER A 173 -12.70 2.33 52.57
C SER A 173 -12.44 0.86 52.25
N LEU A 174 -11.59 0.55 51.26
CA LEU A 174 -11.28 -0.83 50.87
C LEU A 174 -10.22 -1.49 51.76
N ILE A 175 -9.41 -0.70 52.49
CA ILE A 175 -8.39 -1.24 53.41
C ILE A 175 -9.01 -1.73 54.73
N PHE A 176 -10.16 -1.20 55.16
CA PHE A 176 -10.80 -1.62 56.42
C PHE A 176 -11.81 -2.76 56.29
N GLY A 177 -12.26 -3.11 55.06
CA GLY A 177 -13.22 -4.19 54.83
C GLY A 177 -12.61 -5.58 54.61
N GLN A 178 -11.30 -5.67 54.30
CA GLN A 178 -10.67 -6.94 53.85
C GLN A 178 -9.60 -7.49 54.79
N LEU A 179 -9.45 -6.93 55.98
CA LEU A 179 -8.55 -7.44 57.03
C LEU A 179 -9.25 -8.28 58.12
N ARG A 180 -10.43 -8.87 57.83
CA ARG A 180 -11.09 -9.83 58.73
C ARG A 180 -11.21 -11.26 58.22
N CYS A 181 -10.62 -11.63 57.08
CA CYS A 181 -10.73 -13.02 56.56
C CYS A 181 -9.45 -13.70 56.03
N TRP A 182 -8.27 -13.05 56.08
CA TRP A 182 -7.05 -13.65 55.51
C TRP A 182 -5.99 -14.11 56.52
N THR A 183 -6.24 -14.03 57.83
CA THR A 183 -5.26 -14.47 58.85
C THR A 183 -5.36 -15.94 59.27
N ILE A 184 -6.30 -16.75 58.76
CA ILE A 184 -6.46 -18.16 59.21
C ILE A 184 -6.01 -19.21 58.18
N VAL A 185 -5.92 -18.88 56.88
CA VAL A 185 -5.65 -19.91 55.85
C VAL A 185 -4.16 -20.08 55.49
N TRP A 186 -3.29 -19.11 55.79
CA TRP A 186 -1.88 -19.16 55.37
C TRP A 186 -0.92 -19.84 56.36
N LEU A 187 -1.28 -19.97 57.64
CA LEU A 187 -0.42 -20.60 58.66
C LEU A 187 -0.48 -22.14 58.69
N LYS A 188 -1.48 -22.77 58.07
CA LYS A 188 -1.55 -24.25 58.00
C LYS A 188 -0.82 -24.87 56.81
N ARG A 189 -0.35 -24.08 55.83
CA ARG A 189 0.24 -24.62 54.59
C ARG A 189 1.76 -24.46 54.50
N VAL A 190 2.38 -23.67 55.38
CA VAL A 190 3.84 -23.51 55.45
C VAL A 190 4.49 -24.43 56.50
N MET A 191 3.73 -24.90 57.50
CA MET A 191 4.28 -25.77 58.56
C MET A 191 4.35 -27.26 58.20
N VAL A 192 3.70 -27.70 57.12
CA VAL A 192 3.65 -29.12 56.70
C VAL A 192 4.80 -29.51 55.75
N LEU A 193 5.51 -28.54 55.15
CA LEU A 193 6.60 -28.80 54.21
C LEU A 193 8.01 -28.74 54.80
N TRP A 194 8.15 -28.54 56.12
CA TRP A 194 9.46 -28.46 56.80
C TRP A 194 9.72 -29.59 57.80
N PHE A 195 8.85 -30.61 57.86
CA PHE A 195 8.99 -31.75 58.78
C PHE A 195 9.14 -33.13 58.09
N ASN A 196 9.31 -33.17 56.76
CA ASN A 196 9.54 -34.41 56.00
C ASN A 196 10.73 -34.27 55.03
N SER A 197 11.88 -33.90 55.57
CA SER A 197 13.19 -34.11 54.92
C SER A 197 14.28 -34.24 55.97
N LEU A 198 14.09 -35.21 56.85
CA LEU A 198 15.15 -35.90 57.60
C LEU A 198 15.08 -37.37 57.18
#